data_AF-A0A7C5TRZ4-F1
#
_entry.id   AF-A0A7C5TRZ4-F1
#
_cell.length_a   1.000
_cell.length_b   1.000
_cell.length_c   1.000
_cell.angle_alpha   90.00
_cell.angle_beta   90.00
_cell.angle_gamma   90.00
#
_symmetry.space_group_name_H-M   'P 1'
#
loop_
_entity.id
_entity.type
_entity.pdbx_description
1 polymer ?
#
loop_
_entity_poly.entity_id
_entity_poly.type
_entity_poly.pdbx_seq_one_letter_code
_entity_poly.pdbx_strand_id
1 'polypeptide(L)'
;MRLAVGTLRRAKLDAVRGAVEHLRALPWPTGEPLEIVPIAVPSGVSDMPMSEEEGLAGAANRARAALSATGAELALGLEGGVVVVDREQPLLILRNWAAAWDGRRLWYGSGPGIQLPAELAETVLGGEELGVAIDRYAGEHDIRSGRGTFGVLTADLLDRAHAFEDAVVAALAPWYVTMT
;
A
#
# COMPACT_ATOMS: atom_id res chain seq x y z
N MET A 1 -3.44 -21.59 -7.14
CA MET A 1 -2.16 -20.85 -7.05
C MET A 1 -2.10 -20.06 -5.75
N ARG A 2 -1.00 -20.14 -5.00
CA ARG A 2 -0.82 -19.44 -3.72
C ARG A 2 -0.23 -18.05 -3.94
N LEU A 3 -0.82 -17.07 -3.28
CA LEU A 3 -0.40 -15.67 -3.28
C LEU A 3 0.02 -15.28 -1.87
N ALA A 4 1.32 -15.25 -1.61
CA ALA A 4 1.84 -14.79 -0.32
C ALA A 4 1.65 -13.28 -0.19
N VAL A 5 1.26 -12.79 1.00
CA VAL A 5 1.12 -11.36 1.26
C VAL A 5 1.94 -11.00 2.49
N GLY A 6 2.94 -10.13 2.31
CA GLY A 6 3.90 -9.73 3.34
C GLY A 6 3.37 -8.77 4.41
N THR A 7 2.15 -9.00 4.89
CA THR A 7 1.54 -8.26 6.00
C THR A 7 0.43 -9.06 6.69
N LEU A 8 0.19 -8.75 7.97
CA LEU A 8 -1.01 -9.18 8.71
C LEU A 8 -1.98 -8.01 8.97
N ARG A 9 -1.68 -6.80 8.47
CA ARG A 9 -2.49 -5.61 8.73
C ARG A 9 -3.83 -5.73 7.99
N ARG A 10 -4.94 -5.68 8.73
CA ARG A 10 -6.30 -5.87 8.21
C ARG A 10 -6.59 -5.05 6.95
N ALA A 11 -6.34 -3.73 6.96
CA ALA A 11 -6.62 -2.87 5.81
C ALA A 11 -5.85 -3.28 4.54
N LYS A 12 -4.58 -3.70 4.67
CA LYS A 12 -3.78 -4.18 3.54
C LYS A 12 -4.29 -5.55 3.04
N LEU A 13 -4.75 -6.42 3.93
CA LEU A 13 -5.33 -7.72 3.55
C LEU A 13 -6.70 -7.57 2.89
N ASP A 14 -7.54 -6.66 3.39
CA ASP A 14 -8.84 -6.37 2.81
C ASP A 14 -8.67 -5.79 1.40
N ALA A 15 -7.69 -4.91 1.18
CA ALA A 15 -7.31 -4.41 -0.14
C ALA A 15 -6.87 -5.53 -1.10
N VAL A 16 -6.03 -6.48 -0.66
CA VAL A 16 -5.64 -7.63 -1.51
C VAL A 16 -6.86 -8.51 -1.84
N ARG A 17 -7.78 -8.72 -0.88
CA ARG A 17 -9.00 -9.50 -1.12
C ARG A 17 -9.91 -8.81 -2.15
N GLY A 18 -10.10 -7.49 -2.02
CA GLY A 18 -10.87 -6.69 -2.98
C GLY A 18 -10.28 -6.78 -4.39
N ALA A 19 -8.96 -6.57 -4.50
CA ALA A 19 -8.26 -6.72 -5.78
C ALA A 19 -8.44 -8.12 -6.35
N VAL A 20 -8.17 -9.17 -5.57
CA VAL A 20 -8.32 -10.57 -6.03
C VAL A 20 -9.75 -10.86 -6.49
N GLU A 21 -10.77 -10.30 -5.84
CA GLU A 21 -12.17 -10.46 -6.27
C GLU A 21 -12.41 -9.84 -7.65
N HIS A 22 -11.92 -8.62 -7.89
CA HIS A 22 -12.00 -7.97 -9.21
C HIS A 22 -11.30 -8.78 -10.32
N LEU A 23 -10.21 -9.46 -9.97
CA LEU A 23 -9.42 -10.25 -10.91
C LEU A 23 -10.03 -11.61 -11.26
N ARG A 24 -11.00 -12.12 -10.48
CA ARG A 24 -11.60 -13.46 -10.70
C ARG A 24 -12.23 -13.65 -12.08
N ALA A 25 -12.74 -12.57 -12.66
CA ALA A 25 -13.40 -12.60 -13.97
C ALA A 25 -12.43 -12.44 -15.15
N LEU A 26 -11.15 -12.16 -14.87
CA LEU A 26 -10.14 -11.89 -15.90
C LEU A 26 -9.34 -13.17 -16.24
N PRO A 27 -8.75 -13.25 -17.43
CA PRO A 27 -7.82 -14.32 -17.76
C PRO A 27 -6.67 -14.31 -16.74
N TRP A 28 -6.44 -15.45 -16.07
CA TRP A 28 -5.30 -15.64 -15.17
C TRP A 28 -4.45 -16.80 -15.68
N PRO A 29 -3.10 -16.73 -15.67
CA PRO A 29 -2.27 -17.66 -16.44
C PRO A 29 -2.46 -19.13 -16.08
N THR A 30 -2.83 -19.42 -14.83
CA THR A 30 -3.04 -20.80 -14.35
C THR A 30 -4.50 -21.25 -14.42
N GLY A 31 -5.46 -20.35 -14.61
CA GLY A 31 -6.90 -20.63 -14.47
C GLY A 31 -7.34 -21.07 -13.06
N GLU A 32 -6.42 -21.16 -12.10
CA GLU A 32 -6.68 -21.54 -10.73
C GLU A 32 -7.02 -20.32 -9.87
N PRO A 33 -7.87 -20.47 -8.84
CA PRO A 33 -8.10 -19.41 -7.87
C PRO A 33 -6.82 -19.02 -7.13
N LEU A 34 -6.73 -17.74 -6.79
CA LEU A 34 -5.67 -17.19 -5.94
C LEU A 34 -6.00 -17.46 -4.46
N GLU A 35 -5.20 -18.30 -3.81
CA GLU A 35 -5.25 -18.55 -2.37
C GLU A 35 -4.33 -17.55 -1.65
N ILE A 36 -4.92 -16.63 -0.89
CA ILE A 36 -4.16 -15.61 -0.15
C ILE A 36 -3.53 -16.23 1.09
N VAL A 37 -2.20 -16.17 1.19
CA VAL A 37 -1.40 -16.66 2.32
C VAL A 37 -0.75 -15.46 3.04
N PRO A 38 -1.39 -14.90 4.08
CA PRO A 38 -0.85 -13.75 4.79
C PRO A 38 0.31 -14.15 5.72
N ILE A 39 1.37 -13.35 5.75
CA ILE A 39 2.54 -13.59 6.62
C ILE A 39 3.13 -12.29 7.16
N ALA A 40 3.53 -12.29 8.43
CA ALA A 40 4.27 -11.18 9.03
C ALA A 40 5.73 -11.20 8.58
N VAL A 41 6.16 -10.15 7.89
CA VAL A 41 7.54 -9.93 7.49
C VAL A 41 7.93 -8.46 7.68
N PRO A 42 9.20 -8.14 7.95
CA PRO A 42 9.66 -6.75 8.05
C PRO A 42 9.66 -6.07 6.67
N SER A 43 9.50 -4.75 6.64
CA SER A 43 9.72 -3.95 5.42
C SER A 43 11.19 -3.65 5.15
N GLY A 44 12.03 -3.65 6.19
CA GLY A 44 13.44 -3.28 6.07
C GLY A 44 13.67 -1.79 5.73
N VAL A 45 12.63 -0.95 5.85
CA VAL A 45 12.69 0.52 5.74
C VAL A 45 12.04 1.15 6.98
N SER A 46 12.02 2.47 7.08
CA SER A 46 11.38 3.16 8.22
C SER A 46 9.88 2.84 8.31
N ASP A 47 9.30 3.03 9.51
CA ASP A 47 7.87 2.80 9.75
C ASP A 47 6.96 3.76 8.98
N MET A 48 7.50 4.93 8.60
CA MET A 48 6.84 5.93 7.77
C MET A 48 7.80 6.36 6.66
N PRO A 49 7.85 5.64 5.52
CA PRO A 49 8.66 6.02 4.38
C PRO A 49 8.37 7.46 3.93
N MET A 50 9.42 8.24 3.69
CA MET A 50 9.33 9.66 3.35
C MET A 50 9.69 9.98 1.89
N SER A 51 9.96 8.95 1.09
CA SER A 51 10.23 9.04 -0.34
C SER A 51 9.59 7.90 -1.12
N GLU A 52 9.41 8.12 -2.42
CA GLU A 52 8.92 7.07 -3.32
C GLU A 52 9.89 5.88 -3.39
N GLU A 53 11.20 6.15 -3.43
CA GLU A 53 12.23 5.11 -3.45
C GLU A 53 12.15 4.21 -2.22
N GLU A 54 12.00 4.80 -1.03
CA GLU A 54 11.89 4.06 0.23
C GLU A 54 10.58 3.26 0.30
N GLY A 55 9.46 3.85 -0.15
CA GLY A 55 8.17 3.19 -0.20
C GLY A 55 8.17 1.96 -1.13
N LEU A 56 8.72 2.11 -2.34
CA LEU A 56 8.89 1.01 -3.30
C LEU A 56 9.83 -0.07 -2.76
N ALA A 57 10.93 0.32 -2.10
CA ALA A 57 11.85 -0.62 -1.47
C ALA A 57 11.17 -1.42 -0.35
N GLY A 58 10.39 -0.77 0.52
CA GLY A 58 9.62 -1.44 1.57
C GLY A 58 8.63 -2.46 1.02
N ALA A 59 7.88 -2.09 -0.02
CA ALA A 59 6.96 -3.01 -0.70
C ALA A 59 7.71 -4.21 -1.33
N ALA A 60 8.82 -3.97 -2.04
CA ALA A 60 9.62 -5.04 -2.64
C ALA A 60 10.21 -6.00 -1.60
N ASN A 61 10.74 -5.47 -0.50
CA ASN A 61 11.31 -6.26 0.59
C ASN A 61 10.27 -7.19 1.21
N ARG A 62 9.06 -6.67 1.46
CA ARG A 62 7.94 -7.48 1.96
C ARG A 62 7.56 -8.60 0.98
N ALA A 63 7.48 -8.30 -0.32
CA ALA A 63 7.14 -9.31 -1.33
C ALA A 63 8.18 -10.44 -1.37
N ARG A 64 9.47 -10.09 -1.41
CA ARG A 64 10.58 -11.05 -1.41
C ARG A 64 10.60 -11.91 -0.15
N ALA A 65 10.48 -11.29 1.02
CA ALA A 65 10.44 -11.99 2.30
C ALA A 65 9.24 -12.94 2.40
N ALA A 66 8.06 -12.51 1.94
CA ALA A 66 6.85 -13.32 1.94
C ALA A 66 7.00 -14.56 1.02
N LEU A 67 7.54 -14.39 -0.19
CA LEU A 67 7.80 -15.52 -1.10
C LEU A 67 8.78 -16.51 -0.45
N SER A 68 9.89 -16.00 0.09
CA SER A 68 10.93 -16.81 0.73
C SER A 68 10.41 -17.61 1.92
N ALA A 69 9.50 -17.04 2.71
CA ALA A 69 8.99 -17.66 3.92
C ALA A 69 7.86 -18.67 3.67
N THR A 70 7.17 -18.60 2.53
CA THR A 70 5.96 -19.39 2.25
C THR A 70 6.13 -20.40 1.11
N GLY A 71 7.12 -20.20 0.24
CA GLY A 71 7.28 -20.97 -0.99
C GLY A 71 6.09 -20.87 -1.94
N ALA A 72 5.32 -19.78 -1.88
CA ALA A 72 4.22 -19.52 -2.81
C ALA A 72 4.75 -19.25 -4.24
N GLU A 73 3.86 -19.32 -5.24
CA GLU A 73 4.22 -19.05 -6.64
C GLU A 73 4.32 -17.54 -6.94
N LEU A 74 3.62 -16.72 -6.16
CA LEU A 74 3.64 -15.26 -6.28
C LEU A 74 3.56 -14.64 -4.88
N ALA A 75 4.18 -13.47 -4.72
CA ALA A 75 4.08 -12.70 -3.49
C ALA A 75 3.78 -11.22 -3.73
N LEU A 76 3.02 -10.63 -2.81
CA LEU A 76 2.76 -9.21 -2.72
C LEU A 76 3.39 -8.62 -1.46
N GLY A 77 3.97 -7.44 -1.62
CA GLY A 77 4.29 -6.55 -0.52
C GLY A 77 3.59 -5.22 -0.71
N LEU A 78 3.10 -4.63 0.37
CA LEU A 78 2.37 -3.36 0.34
C LEU A 78 3.01 -2.42 1.36
N GLU A 79 3.25 -1.17 0.97
CA GLU A 79 3.79 -0.14 1.85
C GLU A 79 3.06 1.19 1.67
N GLY A 80 2.79 1.87 2.77
CA GLY A 80 2.20 3.21 2.75
C GLY A 80 3.21 4.19 3.31
N GLY A 81 3.21 5.42 2.81
CA GLY A 81 4.14 6.45 3.24
C GLY A 81 3.79 7.79 2.64
N VAL A 82 4.72 8.72 2.75
CA VAL A 82 4.56 10.10 2.29
C VAL A 82 5.71 10.40 1.35
N VAL A 83 5.44 11.14 0.28
CA VAL A 83 6.48 11.67 -0.62
C VAL A 83 6.65 13.14 -0.30
N VAL A 84 7.84 13.51 0.15
CA VAL A 84 8.22 14.91 0.32
C VAL A 84 8.57 15.47 -1.06
N VAL A 85 7.74 16.38 -1.57
CA VAL A 85 7.96 17.05 -2.87
C VAL A 85 8.73 18.35 -2.68
N ASP A 86 8.40 19.11 -1.64
CA ASP A 86 9.08 20.37 -1.27
C ASP A 86 9.10 20.50 0.26
N ARG A 87 10.25 20.93 0.81
CA ARG A 87 10.46 21.17 2.25
C ARG A 87 10.43 22.65 2.61
N GLU A 88 10.75 23.55 1.69
CA GLU A 88 10.73 25.00 1.92
C GLU A 88 9.29 25.51 1.90
N GLN A 89 8.48 24.96 0.99
CA GLN A 89 7.03 25.08 0.99
C GLN A 89 6.44 23.69 1.24
N PRO A 90 6.17 23.29 2.50
CA PRO A 90 5.82 21.92 2.87
C PRO A 90 4.74 21.29 1.97
N LEU A 91 5.19 20.48 1.01
CA LEU A 91 4.35 19.76 0.07
C LEU A 91 4.63 18.27 0.23
N LEU A 92 3.78 17.60 1.00
CA LEU A 92 3.83 16.16 1.22
C LEU A 92 2.63 15.51 0.57
N ILE A 93 2.86 14.42 -0.15
CA ILE A 93 1.80 13.64 -0.79
C ILE A 93 1.77 12.25 -0.16
N LEU A 94 0.66 11.90 0.49
CA LEU A 94 0.40 10.55 0.96
C LEU A 94 0.28 9.60 -0.24
N ARG A 95 0.97 8.47 -0.20
CA ARG A 95 0.98 7.44 -1.24
C ARG A 95 0.96 6.04 -0.63
N ASN A 96 0.43 5.11 -1.43
CA ASN A 96 0.49 3.68 -1.16
C ASN A 96 1.13 2.98 -2.36
N TRP A 97 1.97 1.99 -2.10
CA TRP A 97 2.65 1.18 -3.10
C TRP A 97 2.39 -0.30 -2.86
N ALA A 98 2.39 -1.06 -3.96
CA ALA A 98 2.42 -2.50 -3.95
C ALA A 98 3.54 -3.00 -4.87
N ALA A 99 4.13 -4.14 -4.52
CA ALA A 99 5.10 -4.83 -5.33
C ALA A 99 4.69 -6.30 -5.47
N ALA A 100 4.63 -6.80 -6.71
CA ALA A 100 4.40 -8.20 -7.04
C ALA A 100 5.72 -8.87 -7.42
N TRP A 101 6.00 -10.05 -6.87
CA TRP A 101 7.25 -10.80 -7.01
C TRP A 101 6.99 -12.27 -7.33
N ASP A 102 7.41 -12.73 -8.50
CA ASP A 102 7.28 -14.13 -8.97
C ASP A 102 8.53 -15.00 -8.70
N GLY A 103 9.51 -14.46 -7.97
CA GLY A 103 10.81 -15.12 -7.79
C GLY A 103 11.86 -14.75 -8.84
N ARG A 104 11.50 -14.01 -9.89
CA ARG A 104 12.39 -13.63 -11.00
C ARG A 104 12.36 -12.13 -11.30
N ARG A 105 11.17 -11.52 -11.35
CA ARG A 105 10.95 -10.12 -11.69
C ARG A 105 10.00 -9.45 -10.69
N LEU A 106 10.25 -8.17 -10.45
CA LEU A 106 9.37 -7.29 -9.68
C LEU A 106 8.51 -6.44 -10.62
N TRP A 107 7.27 -6.26 -10.21
CA TRP A 107 6.35 -5.28 -10.79
C TRP A 107 5.78 -4.43 -9.67
N TYR A 108 5.50 -3.18 -9.98
CA TYR A 108 5.10 -2.18 -9.01
C TYR A 108 3.78 -1.56 -9.44
N GLY A 109 2.99 -1.21 -8.44
CA GLY A 109 1.78 -0.41 -8.59
C GLY A 109 1.72 0.61 -7.47
N SER A 110 1.01 1.70 -7.72
CA SER A 110 0.72 2.71 -6.72
C SER A 110 -0.77 3.01 -6.69
N GLY A 111 -1.24 3.38 -5.52
CA GLY A 111 -2.58 3.91 -5.34
C GLY A 111 -2.66 5.40 -5.71
N PRO A 112 -3.83 6.02 -5.49
CA PRO A 112 -3.92 7.47 -5.55
C PRO A 112 -2.99 8.08 -4.50
N GLY A 113 -2.83 9.39 -4.59
CA GLY A 113 -2.31 10.12 -3.44
C GLY A 113 -2.89 11.49 -3.33
N ILE A 114 -2.74 11.99 -2.12
CA ILE A 114 -3.42 13.17 -1.64
C ILE A 114 -2.40 14.07 -0.97
N GLN A 115 -2.45 15.34 -1.33
CA GLN A 115 -1.66 16.35 -0.65
C GLN A 115 -2.11 16.46 0.81
N LEU A 116 -1.16 16.42 1.74
CA LEU A 116 -1.44 16.72 3.13
C LEU A 116 -1.73 18.22 3.30
N PRO A 117 -2.72 18.61 4.12
CA PRO A 117 -2.85 19.98 4.62
C PRO A 117 -1.53 20.49 5.19
N ALA A 118 -1.26 21.80 5.05
CA ALA A 118 0.00 22.40 5.46
C ALA A 118 0.38 22.08 6.91
N GLU A 119 -0.58 22.17 7.84
CA GLU A 119 -0.37 21.85 9.25
C GLU A 119 0.08 20.39 9.47
N LEU A 120 -0.54 19.44 8.76
CA LEU A 120 -0.16 18.04 8.82
C LEU A 120 1.22 17.80 8.20
N ALA A 121 1.51 18.46 7.07
CA ALA A 121 2.79 18.36 6.41
C ALA A 121 3.93 18.87 7.32
N GLU A 122 3.76 20.04 7.94
CA GLU A 122 4.72 20.61 8.89
C GLU A 122 4.94 19.70 10.10
N THR A 123 3.86 19.16 10.66
CA THR A 123 3.90 18.24 11.79
C THR A 123 4.71 16.97 11.47
N VAL A 124 4.43 16.36 10.31
CA VAL A 124 5.14 15.16 9.83
C VAL A 124 6.61 15.48 9.52
N LEU A 125 6.91 16.64 8.92
CA LEU A 125 8.28 17.09 8.69
C LEU A 125 9.05 17.34 10.01
N GLY A 126 8.34 17.69 11.08
CA GLY A 126 8.84 17.81 12.45
C GLY A 126 9.15 16.47 13.13
N GLY A 127 8.82 15.34 12.49
CA GLY A 127 9.14 14.00 12.97
C GLY A 127 8.00 13.30 13.71
N GLU A 128 6.81 13.91 13.79
CA GLU A 128 5.63 13.24 14.35
C GLU A 128 5.09 12.19 13.37
N GLU A 129 4.65 11.05 13.90
CA GLU A 129 4.05 9.99 13.10
C GLU A 129 2.72 10.47 12.49
N LEU A 130 2.53 10.26 11.19
CA LEU A 130 1.30 10.68 10.48
C LEU A 130 0.02 10.16 11.14
N GLY A 131 0.03 8.97 11.74
CA GLY A 131 -1.11 8.42 12.47
C GLY A 131 -1.53 9.27 13.67
N VAL A 132 -0.57 9.79 14.43
CA VAL A 132 -0.83 10.67 15.57
C VAL A 132 -1.25 12.05 15.08
N ALA A 133 -0.55 12.58 14.09
CA ALA A 133 -0.84 13.88 13.51
C ALA A 133 -2.28 13.95 12.93
N ILE A 134 -2.72 12.91 12.21
CA ILE A 134 -4.05 12.88 11.63
C ILE A 134 -5.16 12.73 12.67
N ASP A 135 -4.92 12.01 13.76
CA ASP A 135 -5.90 11.88 14.84
C ASP A 135 -6.10 13.22 15.57
N ARG A 136 -5.01 13.97 15.80
CA ARG A 136 -5.08 15.34 16.33
C ARG A 136 -5.83 16.27 15.39
N TYR A 137 -5.45 16.30 14.12
CA TYR A 137 -6.11 17.10 13.09
C TYR A 137 -7.62 16.78 12.99
N ALA A 138 -7.98 15.50 12.97
CA ALA A 138 -9.38 15.10 12.95
C ALA A 138 -10.14 15.61 14.17
N GLY A 139 -9.55 15.54 15.37
CA GLY A 139 -10.15 16.06 16.60
C GLY A 139 -10.34 17.58 16.58
N GLU A 140 -9.35 18.33 16.10
CA GLU A 140 -9.42 19.80 15.99
C GLU A 140 -10.49 20.27 14.97
N HIS A 141 -10.79 19.43 13.99
CA HIS A 141 -11.78 19.70 12.94
C HIS A 141 -13.13 18.99 13.15
N ASP A 142 -13.38 18.35 14.30
CA ASP A 142 -14.59 17.57 14.62
C ASP A 142 -14.92 16.48 13.57
N ILE A 143 -13.87 15.80 13.08
CA ILE A 143 -13.94 14.70 12.12
C ILE A 143 -13.79 13.37 12.85
N ARG A 144 -14.55 12.35 12.43
CA ARG A 144 -14.48 11.01 13.01
C ARG A 144 -13.14 10.33 12.71
N SER A 145 -12.46 9.86 13.76
CA SER A 145 -11.21 9.10 13.69
C SER A 145 -11.42 7.61 13.29
N GLY A 146 -10.33 6.91 13.00
CA GLY A 146 -10.33 5.48 12.65
C GLY A 146 -10.49 5.15 11.15
N ARG A 147 -10.54 6.18 10.29
CA ARG A 147 -10.71 6.06 8.83
C ARG A 147 -9.38 6.07 8.06
N GLY A 148 -8.28 6.32 8.77
CA GLY A 148 -6.97 6.62 8.19
C GLY A 148 -6.96 7.97 7.46
N THR A 149 -5.78 8.41 7.04
CA THR A 149 -5.58 9.73 6.45
C THR A 149 -6.39 9.97 5.17
N PHE A 150 -6.49 8.98 4.27
CA PHE A 150 -7.34 9.10 3.09
C PHE A 150 -8.81 9.33 3.46
N GLY A 151 -9.38 8.56 4.39
CA GLY A 151 -10.78 8.70 4.79
C GLY A 151 -11.07 10.05 5.46
N VAL A 152 -10.16 10.53 6.31
CA VAL A 152 -10.26 11.87 6.93
C VAL A 152 -10.25 12.97 5.88
N LEU A 153 -9.30 12.94 4.95
CA LEU A 153 -9.11 14.02 3.97
C LEU A 153 -10.09 13.98 2.79
N THR A 154 -10.80 12.88 2.58
CA THR A 154 -11.73 12.70 1.44
C THR A 154 -13.18 12.47 1.85
N ALA A 155 -13.51 12.60 3.14
CA ALA A 155 -14.82 12.26 3.68
C ALA A 155 -15.28 10.84 3.29
N ASP A 156 -14.35 9.88 3.37
CA ASP A 156 -14.52 8.45 3.00
C ASP A 156 -14.81 8.15 1.53
N LEU A 157 -14.71 9.13 0.64
CA LEU A 157 -14.80 8.85 -0.80
C LEU A 157 -13.61 8.01 -1.29
N LEU A 158 -12.46 8.12 -0.62
CA LEU A 158 -11.33 7.22 -0.75
C LEU A 158 -10.93 6.75 0.65
N ASP A 159 -11.08 5.46 0.94
CA ASP A 159 -10.54 4.88 2.16
C ASP A 159 -9.16 4.25 1.94
N ARG A 160 -8.52 3.84 3.05
CA ARG A 160 -7.18 3.26 3.01
C ARG A 160 -7.13 1.89 2.32
N ALA A 161 -8.22 1.11 2.35
CA ALA A 161 -8.26 -0.19 1.69
C ALA A 161 -8.33 -0.01 0.17
N HIS A 162 -9.21 0.85 -0.33
CA HIS A 162 -9.31 1.20 -1.75
C HIS A 162 -7.98 1.73 -2.30
N ALA A 163 -7.31 2.62 -1.57
CA ALA A 163 -6.03 3.15 -2.03
C ALA A 163 -4.93 2.07 -2.14
N PHE A 164 -4.93 1.04 -1.29
CA PHE A 164 -4.02 -0.11 -1.45
C PHE A 164 -4.51 -1.07 -2.53
N GLU A 165 -5.81 -1.19 -2.72
CA GLU A 165 -6.42 -2.08 -3.70
C GLU A 165 -6.02 -1.65 -5.12
N ASP A 166 -6.13 -0.36 -5.43
CA ASP A 166 -5.65 0.21 -6.69
C ASP A 166 -4.17 -0.10 -6.94
N ALA A 167 -3.34 0.01 -5.90
CA ALA A 167 -1.92 -0.31 -5.99
C ALA A 167 -1.69 -1.80 -6.32
N VAL A 168 -2.46 -2.71 -5.70
CA VAL A 168 -2.38 -4.16 -5.95
C VAL A 168 -2.85 -4.49 -7.37
N VAL A 169 -3.97 -3.91 -7.81
CA VAL A 169 -4.48 -4.08 -9.18
C VAL A 169 -3.40 -3.64 -10.18
N ALA A 170 -2.82 -2.45 -10.00
CA ALA A 170 -1.75 -1.96 -10.87
C ALA A 170 -0.51 -2.87 -10.86
N ALA A 171 -0.09 -3.38 -9.70
CA ALA A 171 1.06 -4.27 -9.59
C ALA A 171 0.83 -5.64 -10.26
N LEU A 172 -0.43 -6.13 -10.25
CA LEU A 172 -0.82 -7.41 -10.85
C LEU A 172 -1.24 -7.32 -12.32
N ALA A 173 -1.32 -6.13 -12.90
CA ALA A 173 -1.67 -5.91 -14.31
C ALA A 173 -0.99 -6.87 -15.31
N PRO A 174 0.31 -7.19 -15.18
CA PRO A 174 0.96 -8.13 -16.09
C PRO A 174 0.34 -9.53 -16.12
N TRP A 175 -0.29 -9.99 -15.04
CA TRP A 175 -0.82 -11.36 -14.98
C TRP A 175 -2.15 -11.52 -15.71
N TYR A 176 -2.94 -10.46 -15.83
CA TYR A 176 -4.27 -10.54 -16.42
C TYR A 176 -4.43 -9.77 -17.74
N VAL A 177 -3.42 -8.99 -18.13
CA VAL A 177 -3.40 -8.28 -19.43
C VAL A 177 -2.42 -8.92 -20.41
N THR A 178 -1.24 -9.33 -19.95
CA THR A 178 -0.21 -9.95 -20.80
C THR A 178 -0.30 -11.47 -20.68
N MET A 179 -0.86 -12.11 -21.70
CA MET A 179 -0.73 -13.55 -21.89
C MET A 179 0.73 -13.86 -22.23
N THR A 180 1.53 -14.25 -21.23
CA THR A 180 2.85 -14.87 -21.43
C THR A 180 2.73 -16.39 -21.45
#